data_AF-A0AAV5BPE7-F1
#
_entry.id   AF-A0AAV5BPE7-F1
#
_cell.length_a   1.000
_cell.length_b   1.000
_cell.length_c   1.000
_cell.angle_alpha   90.00
_cell.angle_beta   90.00
_cell.angle_gamma   90.00
#
_symmetry.space_group_name_H-M   'P 1'
#
loop_
_entity.id
_entity.type
_entity.pdbx_description
1 polymer ?
#
loop_
_entity_poly.entity_id
_entity_poly.type
_entity_poly.pdbx_seq_one_letter_code
_entity_poly.pdbx_strand_id
1 'polypeptide(L)'
;MESHLNKDVAGGSGSGVGSKRKRCINDEDLNVMSGMTAAVREVVDAIRETKVEPSHPDLYGAVMFMPGFTEEALIVAYSHLLDNRAHGNAFVNMTDSHRVLWLRTFLAKHYYV
;
A
#
# COMPACT_ATOMS: atom_id res chain seq x y z
N MET A 1 48.85 -69.31 3.76
CA MET A 1 48.40 -69.04 2.38
C MET A 1 46.97 -69.51 2.30
N GLU A 2 46.04 -68.58 2.51
CA GLU A 2 45.18 -68.02 1.45
C GLU A 2 43.96 -68.94 1.25
N SER A 3 42.71 -68.53 1.10
CA SER A 3 41.94 -67.28 1.22
C SER A 3 40.50 -67.68 0.85
N HIS A 4 39.58 -66.72 0.89
CA HIS A 4 38.23 -66.74 0.29
C HIS A 4 37.08 -67.28 1.13
N LEU A 5 36.52 -66.37 1.95
CA LEU A 5 35.10 -66.39 2.28
C LEU A 5 34.32 -65.86 1.06
N ASN A 6 33.54 -66.73 0.42
CA ASN A 6 32.66 -66.38 -0.68
C ASN A 6 31.26 -66.03 -0.15
N LYS A 7 30.74 -64.93 -0.67
CA LYS A 7 29.41 -64.36 -0.44
C LYS A 7 28.37 -65.12 -1.29
N ASP A 8 27.08 -64.84 -1.01
CA ASP A 8 25.85 -65.21 -1.74
C ASP A 8 24.96 -66.19 -0.94
N VAL A 9 23.64 -66.08 -0.81
CA VAL A 9 22.63 -65.08 -1.20
C VAL A 9 21.29 -65.46 -0.53
N ALA A 10 20.39 -64.48 -0.43
CA ALA A 10 18.93 -64.59 -0.40
C ALA A 10 18.18 -65.08 0.87
N GLY A 11 17.28 -64.19 1.33
CA GLY A 11 15.95 -64.59 1.80
C GLY A 11 15.44 -63.82 3.01
N GLY A 12 14.59 -62.81 2.79
CA GLY A 12 13.84 -62.18 3.89
C GLY A 12 13.04 -60.94 3.50
N SER A 13 11.85 -61.16 2.92
CA SER A 13 10.79 -60.17 2.69
C SER A 13 10.31 -59.51 3.99
N GLY A 14 9.95 -58.21 3.98
CA GLY A 14 9.14 -57.65 5.05
C GLY A 14 9.08 -56.12 5.16
N SER A 15 8.04 -55.53 4.57
CA SER A 15 7.30 -54.30 4.93
C SER A 15 7.88 -53.35 5.99
N GLY A 16 8.10 -52.09 5.61
CA GLY A 16 8.38 -50.98 6.53
C GLY A 16 7.93 -49.65 5.94
N VAL A 17 6.66 -49.32 6.16
CA VAL A 17 5.99 -48.01 6.11
C VAL A 17 6.88 -46.85 5.63
N GLY A 18 6.51 -46.25 4.49
CA GLY A 18 7.03 -44.96 4.07
C GLY A 18 7.00 -43.99 5.24
N SER A 19 8.19 -43.66 5.75
CA SER A 19 8.35 -42.81 6.92
C SER A 19 7.88 -41.41 6.53
N LYS A 20 6.59 -41.14 6.76
CA LYS A 20 6.03 -39.79 6.89
C LYS A 20 6.72 -39.19 8.11
N ARG A 21 7.96 -38.75 7.93
CA ARG A 21 8.65 -37.90 8.90
C ARG A 21 7.73 -36.70 9.07
N LYS A 22 7.05 -36.62 10.22
CA LYS A 22 6.50 -35.36 10.71
C LYS A 22 7.69 -34.42 10.70
N ARG A 23 7.72 -33.49 9.74
CA ARG A 23 8.72 -32.43 9.73
C ARG A 23 8.35 -31.57 10.94
N CYS A 24 9.00 -31.84 12.07
CA CYS A 24 8.90 -30.99 13.24
C CYS A 24 9.47 -29.64 12.82
N ILE A 25 8.66 -28.59 12.98
CA ILE A 25 9.12 -27.21 12.90
C ILE A 25 10.26 -27.07 13.90
N ASN A 26 11.42 -26.63 13.42
CA ASN A 26 12.60 -26.41 14.26
C ASN A 26 12.54 -25.01 14.92
N ASP A 27 13.33 -24.77 15.95
CA ASP A 27 13.38 -23.48 16.65
C ASP A 27 13.78 -22.32 15.70
N GLU A 28 14.62 -22.60 14.71
CA GLU A 28 14.94 -21.65 13.64
C GLU A 28 13.72 -21.27 12.80
N ASP A 29 12.86 -22.24 12.49
CA ASP A 29 11.61 -21.99 11.76
C ASP A 29 10.65 -21.14 12.62
N LEU A 30 10.58 -21.39 13.93
CA LEU A 30 9.79 -20.59 14.87
C LEU A 30 10.31 -19.15 14.98
N ASN A 31 11.63 -18.97 15.00
CA ASN A 31 12.26 -17.67 15.04
C ASN A 31 11.97 -16.87 13.77
N VAL A 32 12.06 -17.51 12.60
CA VAL A 32 11.68 -16.90 11.31
C VAL A 32 10.19 -16.53 11.29
N MET A 33 9.30 -17.41 11.77
CA MET A 33 7.86 -17.12 11.86
C MET A 33 7.54 -15.96 12.81
N SER A 34 8.24 -15.88 13.94
CA SER A 34 8.12 -14.76 14.88
C SER A 34 8.60 -13.45 14.26
N GLY A 35 9.77 -13.47 13.60
CA GLY A 35 10.31 -12.32 12.88
C GLY A 35 9.37 -11.83 11.76
N MET A 36 8.79 -12.74 11.00
CA MET A 36 7.77 -12.41 9.99
C MET A 36 6.51 -11.80 10.62
N THR A 37 6.05 -12.33 11.76
CA THR A 37 4.89 -11.78 12.47
C THR A 37 5.14 -10.36 12.96
N ALA A 38 6.35 -10.08 13.46
CA ALA A 38 6.77 -8.74 13.86
C ALA A 38 6.80 -7.78 12.66
N ALA A 39 7.43 -8.19 11.55
CA ALA A 39 7.48 -7.38 10.34
C ALA A 39 6.07 -7.09 9.77
N VAL A 40 5.17 -8.07 9.77
CA VAL A 40 3.77 -7.86 9.33
C VAL A 40 3.05 -6.90 10.27
N ARG A 41 3.31 -6.94 11.58
CA ARG A 41 2.72 -5.99 12.53
C ARG A 41 3.18 -4.56 12.23
N GLU A 42 4.47 -4.34 11.93
CA GLU A 42 4.98 -3.04 11.51
C GLU A 42 4.31 -2.54 10.22
N VAL A 43 4.08 -3.43 9.25
CA VAL A 43 3.34 -3.09 8.02
C VAL A 43 1.89 -2.72 8.34
N VAL A 44 1.22 -3.47 9.21
CA VAL A 44 -0.15 -3.16 9.65
C VAL A 44 -0.21 -1.81 10.37
N ASP A 45 0.79 -1.50 11.20
CA ASP A 45 0.91 -0.22 11.88
C ASP A 45 1.12 0.92 10.87
N ALA A 46 2.03 0.75 9.90
CA ALA A 46 2.26 1.72 8.83
C ALA A 46 1.00 1.96 7.98
N ILE A 47 0.26 0.90 7.60
CA ILE A 47 -1.00 1.04 6.87
C ILE A 47 -2.05 1.79 7.71
N ARG A 48 -2.12 1.51 9.02
CA ARG A 48 -3.06 2.18 9.91
C ARG A 48 -2.70 3.65 10.13
N GLU A 49 -1.41 3.98 10.05
CA GLU A 49 -0.89 5.35 10.07
C GLU A 49 -1.06 6.08 8.73
N THR A 50 -1.16 5.35 7.60
CA THR A 50 -1.66 5.91 6.33
C THR A 50 -3.17 6.20 6.39
N LYS A 51 -3.58 7.03 7.35
CA LYS A 51 -4.89 7.65 7.33
C LYS A 51 -4.91 8.59 6.13
N VAL A 52 -5.80 8.31 5.20
CA VAL A 52 -6.26 9.28 4.21
C VAL A 52 -6.91 10.40 5.01
N GLU A 53 -6.17 11.47 5.28
CA GLU A 53 -6.73 12.65 5.94
C GLU A 53 -7.98 13.11 5.18
N PRO A 54 -9.03 13.61 5.84
CA PRO A 54 -10.09 14.31 5.12
C PRO A 54 -9.48 15.49 4.33
N SER A 55 -10.12 15.87 3.22
CA SER A 55 -9.78 17.12 2.54
C SER A 55 -9.84 18.29 3.52
N HIS A 56 -9.05 19.35 3.27
CA HIS A 56 -9.05 20.53 4.14
C HIS A 56 -10.49 21.04 4.33
N PRO A 57 -10.97 21.25 5.57
CA PRO A 57 -12.38 21.55 5.84
C PRO A 57 -12.85 22.80 5.11
N ASP A 58 -11.97 23.79 4.98
CA ASP A 58 -12.28 25.07 4.32
C ASP A 58 -12.13 25.05 2.79
N LEU A 59 -11.65 23.94 2.19
CA LEU A 59 -11.38 23.90 0.75
C LEU A 59 -12.64 24.15 -0.09
N TYR A 60 -13.76 23.55 0.32
CA TYR A 60 -15.03 23.73 -0.38
C TYR A 60 -15.43 25.21 -0.42
N GLY A 61 -15.43 25.88 0.74
CA GLY A 61 -15.78 27.29 0.82
C GLY A 61 -14.81 28.19 0.06
N ALA A 62 -13.51 27.90 0.15
CA ALA A 62 -12.46 28.66 -0.54
C ALA A 62 -12.58 28.59 -2.07
N VAL A 63 -13.16 27.53 -2.63
CA VAL A 63 -13.38 27.38 -4.08
C VAL A 63 -14.78 27.84 -4.48
N MET A 64 -15.82 27.33 -3.83
CA MET A 64 -17.21 27.49 -4.28
C MET A 64 -17.78 28.89 -4.07
N PHE A 65 -17.22 29.68 -3.15
CA PHE A 65 -17.65 31.06 -2.94
C PHE A 65 -16.84 32.09 -3.74
N MET A 66 -15.99 31.65 -4.68
CA MET A 66 -15.23 32.56 -5.53
C MET A 66 -16.11 33.24 -6.56
N PRO A 67 -16.27 34.58 -6.51
CA PRO A 67 -17.12 35.28 -7.47
C PRO A 67 -16.48 35.33 -8.86
N GLY A 68 -17.31 35.43 -9.90
CA GLY A 68 -16.87 35.63 -11.28
C GLY A 68 -16.57 34.35 -12.07
N PHE A 69 -16.94 33.18 -11.54
CA PHE A 69 -16.87 31.89 -12.22
C PHE A 69 -18.24 31.21 -12.20
N THR A 70 -18.48 30.31 -13.16
CA THR A 70 -19.69 29.47 -13.13
C THR A 70 -19.52 28.34 -12.14
N GLU A 71 -20.63 27.84 -11.59
CA GLU A 71 -20.59 26.76 -10.60
C GLU A 71 -19.93 25.50 -11.16
N GLU A 72 -20.18 25.16 -12.43
CA GLU A 72 -19.58 24.00 -13.09
C GLU A 72 -18.06 24.11 -13.17
N ALA A 73 -17.55 25.30 -13.49
CA ALA A 73 -16.12 25.55 -13.54
C ALA A 73 -15.47 25.41 -12.14
N LEU A 74 -16.16 25.91 -11.11
CA LEU A 74 -15.70 25.77 -9.72
C LEU A 74 -15.70 24.30 -9.26
N ILE A 75 -16.68 23.49 -9.65
CA ILE A 75 -16.72 22.05 -9.35
C ILE A 75 -15.57 21.29 -10.02
N VAL A 76 -15.23 21.63 -11.26
CA VAL A 76 -14.08 21.03 -11.96
C VAL A 76 -12.78 21.36 -11.23
N ALA A 77 -12.58 22.61 -10.86
CA ALA A 77 -11.40 23.04 -10.09
C ALA A 77 -11.34 22.37 -8.70
N TYR A 78 -12.48 22.29 -8.01
CA TYR A 78 -12.60 21.65 -6.71
C TYR A 78 -12.24 20.16 -6.78
N SER A 79 -12.75 19.44 -7.78
CA SER A 79 -12.44 18.02 -7.99
C SER A 79 -10.93 17.81 -8.20
N HIS A 80 -10.29 18.65 -9.00
CA HIS A 80 -8.83 18.60 -9.19
C HIS A 80 -8.04 18.88 -7.89
N LEU A 81 -8.51 19.81 -7.06
CA LEU A 81 -7.87 20.13 -5.77
C LEU A 81 -8.09 19.02 -4.72
N LEU A 82 -9.18 18.25 -4.81
CA LEU A 82 -9.40 17.06 -4.00
C LEU A 82 -8.43 15.93 -4.37
N ASP A 83 -8.21 15.72 -5.67
CA ASP A 83 -7.27 14.73 -6.17
C ASP A 83 -5.82 15.09 -5.81
N ASN A 84 -5.52 16.39 -5.70
CA ASN A 84 -4.21 16.90 -5.34
C ASN A 84 -4.20 17.70 -4.03
N ARG A 85 -4.14 16.96 -2.92
CA ARG A 85 -4.18 17.48 -1.53
C ARG A 85 -3.17 18.59 -1.24
N ALA A 86 -1.95 18.47 -1.76
CA ALA A 86 -0.92 19.48 -1.55
C ALA A 86 -1.32 20.82 -2.18
N HIS A 87 -1.90 20.78 -3.39
CA HIS A 87 -2.44 21.97 -4.05
C HIS A 87 -3.69 22.49 -3.36
N GLY A 88 -4.60 21.61 -2.91
CA GLY A 88 -5.77 22.00 -2.11
C GLY A 88 -5.38 22.78 -0.85
N ASN A 89 -4.43 22.26 -0.07
CA ASN A 89 -3.92 22.93 1.13
C ASN A 89 -3.24 24.26 0.80
N ALA A 90 -2.43 24.32 -0.26
CA ALA A 90 -1.80 25.57 -0.68
C ALA A 90 -2.84 26.61 -1.11
N PHE A 91 -3.88 26.19 -1.85
CA PHE A 91 -4.95 27.04 -2.34
C PHE A 91 -5.74 27.71 -1.21
N VAL A 92 -6.05 26.96 -0.14
CA VAL A 92 -6.72 27.53 1.04
C VAL A 92 -5.83 28.57 1.74
N ASN A 93 -4.52 28.45 1.70
CA ASN A 93 -3.62 29.43 2.31
C ASN A 93 -3.34 30.66 1.42
N MET A 94 -3.82 30.67 0.17
CA MET A 94 -3.69 31.83 -0.73
C MET A 94 -4.65 32.96 -0.37
N THR A 95 -4.28 34.20 -0.71
CA THR A 95 -5.20 35.34 -0.72
C THR A 95 -6.25 35.15 -1.81
N ASP A 96 -7.40 35.81 -1.67
CA ASP A 96 -8.48 35.71 -2.66
C ASP A 96 -8.03 36.13 -4.06
N SER A 97 -7.17 37.15 -4.18
CA SER A 97 -6.58 37.56 -5.46
C SER A 97 -5.77 36.45 -6.14
N HIS A 98 -4.99 35.70 -5.36
CA HIS A 98 -4.21 34.57 -5.87
C HIS A 98 -5.10 33.36 -6.20
N ARG A 99 -6.16 33.11 -5.42
CA ARG A 99 -7.15 32.07 -5.72
C ARG A 99 -7.85 32.34 -7.05
N VAL A 100 -8.29 33.57 -7.29
CA VAL A 100 -8.88 33.99 -8.58
C VAL A 100 -7.89 33.78 -9.72
N LEU A 101 -6.64 34.21 -9.57
CA LEU A 101 -5.62 34.05 -10.60
C LEU A 101 -5.36 32.57 -10.91
N TRP A 102 -5.26 31.74 -9.88
CA TRP A 102 -5.09 30.29 -10.02
C TRP A 102 -6.28 29.67 -10.78
N LEU A 103 -7.52 29.99 -10.38
CA LEU A 103 -8.73 29.51 -11.04
C LEU A 103 -8.79 29.90 -12.52
N ARG A 104 -8.50 31.17 -12.86
CA ARG A 104 -8.46 31.62 -14.26
C ARG A 104 -7.43 30.83 -15.07
N THR A 105 -6.24 30.63 -14.51
CA THR A 105 -5.14 29.93 -15.18
C THR A 105 -5.46 28.45 -15.37
N PHE A 106 -6.06 27.81 -14.37
CA PHE A 106 -6.45 26.42 -14.41
C PHE A 106 -7.59 26.19 -15.42
N LEU A 107 -8.67 26.98 -15.31
CA LEU A 107 -9.85 26.80 -16.15
C LEU A 107 -9.61 27.14 -17.62
N ALA A 108 -8.75 28.12 -17.91
CA ALA A 108 -8.34 28.42 -19.28
C ALA A 108 -7.63 27.23 -19.95
N LYS A 109 -6.95 26.37 -19.16
CA LYS A 109 -6.24 25.19 -19.67
C LYS A 109 -7.11 23.94 -19.71
N HIS A 110 -8.04 23.81 -18.78
CA HIS A 110 -8.72 22.53 -18.50
C HIS A 110 -10.23 22.55 -18.74
N TYR A 111 -10.85 23.70 -19.00
CA TYR A 111 -12.31 23.82 -19.08
C TYR A 111 -12.83 24.67 -20.25
N TYR A 112 -12.17 25.79 -20.56
CA TYR A 112 -12.64 26.75 -21.59
C TYR A 112 -11.92 26.61 -22.95
N VAL A 113 -11.36 25.45 -23.27
CA VAL A 113 -10.70 25.18 -24.56
C VAL A 113 -11.71 25.15 -25.69
#